data_AF-A0A5S6Q742-F1
#
_entry.id   AF-A0A5S6Q742-F1
#
_cell.length_a   1.000
_cell.length_b   1.000
_cell.length_c   1.000
_cell.angle_alpha   90.00
_cell.angle_beta   90.00
_cell.angle_gamma   90.00
#
_symmetry.space_group_name_H-M   'P 1'
#
loop_
_entity.id
_entity.type
_entity.pdbx_description
1 polymer ?
#
loop_
_entity_poly.entity_id
_entity_poly.type
_entity_poly.pdbx_seq_one_letter_code
_entity_poly.pdbx_strand_id
1 'polypeptide(L)'
;MAELPMERLAVGCPPFHHMSVNYFGLILVKSERNRCVKRYGIIFICLTIRAVCLDIAQSLSTEDFLLVLRRFVSLYGMPESVYSDNGRNFVGAARELMRTVQALNGDDSLKKYTAREGIRWKFPAGECTPLQWRP
;
A
#
# COMPACT_ATOMS: atom_id res chain seq x y z
N MET A 1 1.25 -29.51 3.35
CA MET A 1 0.73 -28.33 2.62
C MET A 1 0.60 -27.20 3.64
N ALA A 2 1.12 -26.01 3.34
CA ALA A 2 1.01 -24.89 4.27
C ALA A 2 -0.42 -24.33 4.30
N GLU A 3 -0.86 -23.85 5.46
CA GLU A 3 -2.18 -23.21 5.60
C GLU A 3 -2.27 -21.91 4.80
N LEU A 4 -3.45 -21.63 4.27
CA LEU A 4 -3.72 -20.40 3.54
C LEU A 4 -3.92 -19.25 4.54
N PRO A 5 -3.35 -18.05 4.28
CA PRO A 5 -3.64 -16.87 5.09
C PRO A 5 -5.14 -16.57 5.11
N MET A 6 -5.67 -16.21 6.28
CA MET A 6 -7.09 -15.88 6.47
C MET A 6 -7.57 -14.76 5.54
N GLU A 7 -6.68 -13.86 5.16
CA GLU A 7 -6.95 -12.75 4.24
C GLU A 7 -7.34 -13.22 2.82
N ARG A 8 -6.96 -14.45 2.44
CA ARG A 8 -7.41 -15.07 1.19
C ARG A 8 -8.77 -15.73 1.29
N LEU A 9 -9.27 -15.95 2.51
CA LEU A 9 -10.54 -16.63 2.80
C LEU A 9 -11.64 -15.66 3.23
N ALA A 10 -11.39 -14.34 3.15
CA ALA A 10 -12.32 -13.28 3.55
C ALA A 10 -13.48 -13.12 2.55
N VAL A 11 -14.40 -14.09 2.54
CA VAL A 11 -15.61 -14.09 1.71
C VAL A 11 -16.58 -13.02 2.21
N GLY A 12 -17.18 -12.26 1.28
CA GLY A 12 -18.14 -11.19 1.58
C GLY A 12 -17.50 -9.80 1.79
N CYS A 13 -16.17 -9.72 1.86
CA CYS A 13 -15.46 -8.44 1.85
C CYS A 13 -15.46 -7.80 0.46
N PRO A 14 -15.41 -6.46 0.36
CA PRO A 14 -15.28 -5.78 -0.93
C PRO A 14 -13.96 -6.13 -1.62
N PRO A 15 -13.86 -5.99 -2.96
CA PRO A 15 -12.60 -6.14 -3.67
C PRO A 15 -11.50 -5.28 -3.06
N PHE A 16 -10.27 -5.81 -3.01
CA PHE A 16 -9.08 -5.15 -2.45
C PHE A 16 -9.12 -4.85 -0.95
N HIS A 17 -10.07 -5.39 -0.19
CA HIS A 17 -10.07 -5.29 1.27
C HIS A 17 -8.77 -5.80 1.90
N HIS A 18 -8.29 -6.95 1.42
CA HIS A 18 -6.94 -7.41 1.63
C HIS A 18 -6.19 -7.40 0.30
N MET A 19 -5.05 -6.74 0.26
CA MET A 19 -4.30 -6.57 -0.97
C MET A 19 -2.80 -6.74 -0.77
N SER A 20 -2.12 -7.14 -1.83
CA SER A 20 -0.68 -7.07 -1.96
C SER A 20 -0.32 -5.99 -2.98
N VAL A 21 0.79 -5.30 -2.75
CA VAL A 21 1.35 -4.30 -3.65
C VAL A 21 2.79 -4.66 -4.00
N ASN A 22 3.14 -4.49 -5.27
CA ASN A 22 4.51 -4.63 -5.74
C ASN A 22 4.81 -3.65 -6.87
N TYR A 23 6.07 -3.26 -7.00
CA TYR A 23 6.54 -2.59 -8.21
C TYR A 23 6.92 -3.62 -9.26
N PHE A 24 6.63 -3.32 -10.51
CA PHE A 24 7.09 -4.11 -11.65
C PHE A 24 7.74 -3.21 -12.67
N GLY A 25 8.91 -3.62 -13.14
CA GLY A 25 9.54 -3.19 -14.38
C GLY A 25 9.87 -1.70 -14.51
N LEU A 26 11.05 -1.42 -15.03
CA LEU A 26 11.31 -0.11 -15.59
C LEU A 26 10.57 0.01 -16.93
N ILE A 27 9.58 0.90 -17.01
CA ILE A 27 8.86 1.20 -18.23
C ILE A 27 9.46 2.46 -18.85
N LEU A 28 9.95 2.35 -20.08
CA LEU A 28 10.42 3.51 -20.84
C LEU A 28 9.22 4.15 -21.53
N VAL A 29 8.83 5.33 -21.06
CA VAL A 29 7.72 6.09 -21.62
C VAL A 29 8.28 7.23 -22.46
N LYS A 30 7.77 7.38 -23.69
CA LYS A 30 8.09 8.52 -24.54
C LYS A 30 7.42 9.77 -23.98
N SER A 31 8.21 10.74 -23.59
CA SER A 31 7.76 12.06 -23.15
C SER A 31 7.84 13.07 -24.29
N GLU A 32 7.35 14.28 -24.04
CA GLU A 32 7.42 15.37 -25.00
C GLU A 32 8.88 15.65 -25.41
N ARG A 33 9.06 16.01 -26.69
CA ARG A 33 10.37 16.30 -27.30
C ARG A 33 11.30 15.09 -27.45
N ASN A 34 10.74 13.89 -27.71
CA ASN A 34 11.49 12.68 -28.04
C ASN A 34 12.42 12.17 -26.90
N ARG A 35 12.16 12.57 -25.65
CA ARG A 35 12.91 12.08 -24.48
C ARG A 35 12.23 10.82 -23.93
N CYS A 36 13.01 9.77 -23.74
CA CYS A 36 12.55 8.57 -23.04
C CYS A 36 12.74 8.76 -21.53
N VAL A 37 11.65 8.69 -20.78
CA VAL A 37 11.67 8.84 -19.33
C VAL A 37 11.37 7.49 -18.68
N LYS A 38 12.12 7.21 -17.62
CA LYS A 38 11.94 6.04 -16.78
C LYS A 38 10.69 6.20 -15.91
N ARG A 39 9.81 5.21 -15.95
CA ARG A 39 8.62 5.07 -15.11
C ARG A 39 8.62 3.69 -14.49
N TYR A 40 7.88 3.53 -13.41
CA TYR A 40 7.75 2.24 -12.72
C TYR A 40 6.29 1.85 -12.67
N GLY A 41 5.99 0.61 -13.06
CA GLY A 41 4.67 0.06 -12.90
C GLY A 41 4.44 -0.36 -11.44
N ILE A 42 3.21 -0.19 -10.95
CA ILE A 42 2.75 -0.71 -9.67
C ILE A 42 1.63 -1.70 -9.94
N ILE A 43 1.68 -2.84 -9.27
CA ILE A 43 0.64 -3.86 -9.28
C ILE A 43 0.00 -3.92 -7.91
N PHE A 44 -1.31 -3.77 -7.87
CA PHE A 44 -2.15 -4.06 -6.73
C PHE A 44 -2.91 -5.36 -6.99
N ILE A 45 -2.78 -6.32 -6.09
CA ILE A 45 -3.40 -7.64 -6.21
C ILE A 45 -4.33 -7.86 -5.02
N CYS A 46 -5.61 -8.11 -5.26
CA CYS A 46 -6.52 -8.52 -4.21
C CYS A 46 -6.21 -9.96 -3.76
N LEU A 47 -6.07 -10.19 -2.46
CA LEU A 47 -5.75 -11.50 -1.91
C LEU A 47 -6.94 -12.46 -1.94
N THR A 48 -8.17 -11.95 -1.82
CA THR A 48 -9.40 -12.75 -1.83
C THR A 48 -9.73 -13.25 -3.23
N ILE A 49 -9.89 -12.35 -4.20
CA ILE A 49 -10.40 -12.68 -5.54
C ILE A 49 -9.33 -12.69 -6.64
N ARG A 50 -8.07 -12.41 -6.31
CA ARG A 50 -6.95 -12.30 -7.29
C ARG A 50 -7.15 -11.25 -8.38
N ALA A 51 -8.03 -10.28 -8.17
CA ALA A 51 -8.15 -9.12 -9.05
C ALA A 51 -6.85 -8.31 -9.07
N VAL A 52 -6.45 -7.85 -10.24
CA VAL A 52 -5.23 -7.07 -10.45
C VAL A 52 -5.61 -5.68 -10.91
N CYS A 53 -5.11 -4.66 -10.22
CA CYS A 53 -5.16 -3.28 -10.65
C CYS A 53 -3.73 -2.81 -10.93
N LEU A 54 -3.52 -2.20 -12.10
CA LEU A 54 -2.22 -1.72 -12.54
C LEU A 54 -2.22 -0.21 -12.52
N ASP A 55 -1.09 0.35 -12.10
CA ASP A 55 -0.89 1.78 -12.12
C ASP A 55 0.56 2.15 -12.44
N ILE A 56 0.82 3.43 -12.72
CA ILE A 56 2.15 3.95 -13.08
C ILE A 56 2.58 5.01 -12.07
N ALA A 57 3.78 4.83 -11.52
CA ALA A 57 4.50 5.82 -10.73
C ALA A 57 5.61 6.50 -11.55
N GLN A 58 5.91 7.74 -11.18
CA GLN A 58 6.96 8.51 -11.83
C GLN A 58 8.37 8.01 -11.45
N SER A 59 8.55 7.64 -10.18
CA SER A 59 9.79 7.10 -9.62
C SER A 59 9.50 6.02 -8.55
N LEU A 60 10.55 5.45 -7.97
CA LEU A 60 10.49 4.55 -6.81
C LEU A 60 10.48 5.33 -5.48
N SER A 61 10.10 6.61 -5.47
CA SER A 61 10.02 7.39 -4.23
C SER A 61 8.77 7.00 -3.41
N THR A 62 8.84 7.24 -2.10
CA THR A 62 7.69 7.09 -1.19
C THR A 62 6.56 8.04 -1.55
N GLU A 63 6.87 9.27 -1.95
CA GLU A 63 5.88 10.30 -2.31
C GLU A 63 5.06 9.90 -3.53
N ASP A 64 5.73 9.42 -4.59
CA ASP A 64 5.06 8.95 -5.79
C ASP A 64 4.17 7.73 -5.49
N PHE A 65 4.64 6.84 -4.61
CA PHE A 65 3.84 5.72 -4.16
C PHE A 65 2.56 6.17 -3.43
N LEU A 66 2.66 7.14 -2.52
CA LEU A 66 1.52 7.67 -1.78
C LEU A 66 0.49 8.33 -2.71
N LEU A 67 0.93 9.02 -3.76
CA LEU A 67 0.03 9.58 -4.77
C LEU A 67 -0.72 8.49 -5.54
N VAL A 68 -0.03 7.41 -5.92
CA VAL A 68 -0.64 6.26 -6.59
C VAL A 68 -1.62 5.54 -5.65
N LEU A 69 -1.24 5.33 -4.38
CA LEU A 69 -2.12 4.75 -3.37
C LEU A 69 -3.37 5.61 -3.15
N ARG A 70 -3.23 6.94 -3.12
CA ARG A 70 -4.37 7.86 -3.01
C ARG A 70 -5.34 7.70 -4.18
N ARG A 71 -4.83 7.60 -5.42
CA ARG A 71 -5.67 7.33 -6.60
C ARG A 71 -6.38 5.99 -6.48
N PHE A 72 -5.66 4.95 -6.04
CA PHE A 72 -6.23 3.62 -5.81
C PHE A 72 -7.36 3.64 -4.79
N VAL A 73 -7.15 4.25 -3.62
CA VAL A 73 -8.16 4.37 -2.55
C VAL A 73 -9.37 5.17 -3.00
N SER A 74 -9.19 6.16 -3.86
CA SER A 74 -10.30 6.94 -4.41
C SER A 74 -11.21 6.11 -5.32
N LEU A 75 -10.70 5.02 -5.91
CA LEU A 75 -11.45 4.15 -6.83
C LEU A 75 -12.02 2.90 -6.14
N TYR A 76 -11.25 2.27 -5.26
CA TYR A 76 -11.61 0.98 -4.65
C TYR A 76 -11.96 1.07 -3.16
N GLY A 77 -11.77 2.23 -2.54
CA GLY A 77 -11.91 2.42 -1.10
C GLY A 77 -10.63 2.10 -0.32
N MET A 78 -10.70 2.31 0.99
CA MET A 78 -9.57 2.10 1.90
C MET A 78 -9.36 0.59 2.14
N PRO A 79 -8.17 0.03 1.88
CA PRO A 79 -7.88 -1.36 2.21
C PRO A 79 -7.73 -1.53 3.72
N GLU A 80 -8.12 -2.69 4.23
CA GLU A 80 -7.94 -3.02 5.63
C GLU A 80 -6.51 -3.50 5.90
N SER A 81 -5.95 -4.29 4.98
CA SER A 81 -4.57 -4.76 5.09
C SER A 81 -3.82 -4.71 3.75
N VAL A 82 -2.58 -4.23 3.80
CA VAL A 82 -1.67 -4.16 2.65
C VAL A 82 -0.43 -5.00 2.91
N TYR A 83 -0.06 -5.83 1.94
CA TYR A 83 1.16 -6.65 1.95
C TYR A 83 2.14 -6.12 0.92
N SER A 84 3.37 -5.82 1.32
CA SER A 84 4.45 -5.43 0.40
C SER A 84 5.76 -6.08 0.79
N ASP A 85 6.76 -6.01 -0.08
CA ASP A 85 8.14 -6.31 0.32
C ASP A 85 8.72 -5.20 1.22
N ASN A 86 9.93 -5.44 1.74
CA ASN A 86 10.68 -4.49 2.58
C ASN A 86 11.34 -3.37 1.75
N GLY A 87 10.80 -3.03 0.57
CA GLY A 87 11.24 -1.89 -0.21
C GLY A 87 11.18 -0.61 0.61
N ARG A 88 12.24 0.21 0.55
CA ARG A 88 12.36 1.45 1.34
C ARG A 88 11.21 2.43 1.06
N ASN A 89 10.72 2.42 -0.17
CA ASN A 89 9.56 3.16 -0.63
C ASN A 89 8.29 2.77 0.13
N PHE A 90 8.00 1.48 0.27
CA PHE A 90 6.84 0.98 1.01
C PHE A 90 6.99 1.13 2.52
N VAL A 91 8.18 0.88 3.07
CA VAL A 91 8.45 1.12 4.49
C VAL A 91 8.27 2.60 4.85
N GLY A 92 8.76 3.49 3.98
CA GLY A 92 8.53 4.93 4.11
C GLY A 92 7.05 5.28 4.06
N ALA A 93 6.31 4.72 3.09
CA ALA A 93 4.88 4.99 2.93
C ALA A 93 4.06 4.53 4.13
N ALA A 94 4.33 3.32 4.64
CA ALA A 94 3.69 2.79 5.83
C ALA A 94 3.93 3.70 7.05
N ARG A 95 5.15 4.23 7.21
CA ARG A 95 5.50 5.17 8.29
C ARG A 95 4.76 6.50 8.16
N GLU A 96 4.71 7.08 6.95
CA GLU A 96 4.01 8.34 6.71
C GLU A 96 2.50 8.22 6.93
N LEU A 97 1.89 7.10 6.50
CA LEU A 97 0.48 6.81 6.76
C LEU A 97 0.20 6.67 8.26
N MET A 98 1.06 5.95 9.00
CA MET A 98 0.94 5.81 10.46
C MET A 98 1.03 7.16 11.18
N ARG A 99 1.99 8.01 10.79
CA ARG A 99 2.14 9.37 11.33
C ARG A 99 0.89 10.22 11.08
N THR A 100 0.35 10.15 9.87
CA THR A 100 -0.86 10.89 9.49
C THR A 100 -2.06 10.47 10.34
N VAL A 101 -2.25 9.16 10.54
CA VAL A 101 -3.33 8.63 11.39
C VAL A 101 -3.14 9.05 12.85
N GLN A 102 -1.92 9.03 13.37
CA GLN A 102 -1.62 9.50 14.73
C GLN A 102 -1.91 10.99 14.91
N ALA A 103 -1.51 11.82 13.94
CA ALA A 103 -1.78 13.26 13.98
C ALA A 103 -3.28 13.55 13.97
N LEU A 104 -4.06 12.84 13.13
CA LEU A 104 -5.52 12.97 13.09
C LEU A 104 -6.19 12.51 14.39
N ASN A 105 -5.66 11.45 15.01
CA ASN A 105 -6.11 10.99 16.32
C ASN A 105 -5.72 11.93 17.47
N GLY A 106 -4.86 12.92 17.24
CA GLY A 106 -4.56 13.97 18.21
C GLY A 106 -5.66 15.05 18.30
N ASP A 107 -6.46 15.21 17.24
CA ASP A 107 -7.46 16.27 17.14
C ASP A 107 -8.89 15.72 17.35
N ASP A 108 -9.45 16.01 18.52
CA ASP A 108 -10.80 15.56 18.93
C ASP A 108 -11.93 16.06 18.01
N SER A 109 -11.71 17.16 17.29
CA SER A 109 -12.71 17.68 16.36
C SER A 109 -12.77 16.83 15.08
N LEU A 110 -11.61 16.36 14.61
CA LEU A 110 -11.47 15.55 13.39
C LEU A 110 -11.81 14.07 13.61
N LYS A 111 -11.71 13.57 14.85
CA LYS A 111 -12.10 12.20 15.21
C LYS A 111 -13.56 11.87 14.85
N LYS A 112 -14.46 12.85 14.96
CA LYS A 112 -15.88 12.65 14.66
C LYS A 112 -16.17 12.45 13.17
N TYR A 113 -15.28 12.94 12.30
CA TYR A 113 -15.43 12.91 10.84
C TYR A 113 -14.56 11.84 10.18
N THR A 114 -13.61 11.24 10.91
CA THR A 114 -12.66 10.25 10.36
C THR A 114 -13.10 8.84 10.75
N ALA A 115 -13.56 8.06 9.77
CA ALA A 115 -13.96 6.67 10.00
C ALA A 115 -12.73 5.75 10.10
N ARG A 116 -12.43 5.33 11.35
CA ARG A 116 -11.82 4.07 11.82
C ARG A 116 -10.60 3.48 11.10
N GLU A 117 -9.59 3.19 11.94
CA GLU A 117 -8.45 2.26 11.76
C GLU A 117 -7.54 2.55 10.55
N GLY A 118 -6.28 2.88 10.82
CA GLY A 118 -5.27 3.00 9.77
C GLY A 118 -5.08 1.68 9.02
N ILE A 119 -4.48 1.75 7.82
CA ILE A 119 -4.16 0.56 7.01
C ILE A 119 -3.21 -0.35 7.79
N ARG A 120 -3.56 -1.62 7.98
CA ARG A 120 -2.65 -2.61 8.58
C ARG A 120 -1.62 -3.07 7.55
N TRP A 121 -0.42 -2.50 7.63
CA TRP A 121 0.67 -2.86 6.74
C TRP A 121 1.42 -4.11 7.25
N LYS A 122 1.62 -5.09 6.37
CA LYS A 122 2.33 -6.34 6.65
C LYS A 122 3.51 -6.51 5.70
N PHE A 123 4.66 -6.83 6.28
CA PHE A 123 5.89 -7.10 5.56
C PHE A 123 6.31 -8.56 5.78
N PRO A 124 6.93 -9.23 4.79
CA PRO A 124 7.46 -10.58 4.98
C PRO A 124 8.55 -10.55 6.08
N ALA A 125 8.50 -11.54 6.96
CA ALA A 125 9.53 -11.75 7.97
C ALA A 125 10.81 -12.27 7.28
N GLY A 126 11.77 -11.38 7.07
CA GLY A 126 13.15 -11.71 6.72
C GLY A 126 14.06 -10.96 7.68
N GLU A 127 14.80 -11.71 8.51
CA GLU A 127 15.92 -11.28 9.38
C GLU A 127 16.21 -9.78 9.46
N CYS A 128 15.43 -9.07 10.27
CA CYS A 128 15.85 -7.97 11.15
C CYS A 128 14.62 -7.36 11.82
N THR A 129 14.11 -8.04 12.84
CA THR A 129 13.43 -7.34 13.94
C THR A 129 14.50 -6.81 14.89
N PRO A 130 14.74 -5.49 14.99
CA PRO A 130 15.05 -4.90 16.26
C PRO A 130 13.72 -4.52 16.92
N LEU A 131 13.43 -5.23 18.01
CA LEU A 131 12.58 -4.77 19.11
C LEU A 131 11.07 -4.96 18.93
N GLN A 132 10.63 -6.14 19.37
CA GLN A 132 9.58 -6.18 20.38
C GLN A 132 9.91 -5.15 21.47
N TRP A 133 9.06 -4.15 21.63
CA TRP A 133 8.93 -3.42 22.89
C TRP A 133 7.44 -3.28 23.18
N ARG A 134 6.95 -4.13 24.08
CA ARG A 134 5.82 -3.82 24.96
C ARG A 134 6.38 -3.87 26.39
N PRO A 135 5.93 -3.01 27.31
CA PRO A 135 6.12 -3.26 28.73
C PRO A 135 5.40 -4.55 29.15
#